data_AF-A0A845QT32-F1
#
_entry.id   AF-A0A845QT32-F1
#
_cell.length_a   1.000
_cell.length_b   1.000
_cell.length_c   1.000
_cell.angle_alpha   90.00
_cell.angle_beta   90.00
_cell.angle_gamma   90.00
#
_symmetry.space_group_name_H-M   'P 1'
#
loop_
_entity.id
_entity.type
_entity.pdbx_description
1 polymer ?
#
loop_
_entity_poly.entity_id
_entity_poly.type
_entity_poly.pdbx_seq_one_letter_code
_entity_poly.pdbx_strand_id
1 'polypeptide(L)'
;MSYFIDVAYDNLNKKDEELCGDKVEIVKGEKNIIIVLSDGLGSGVKANILSTLTSKIAVTMLKEGSSLIETIKTISNTLPVCNVRKLAYSTFTIVKITEDGFVYIAEYDNPPYFFVKNKKIIHNSKRDIIIDNKVIKESKFKLEKDDLLTIVSDGVIHAGVGKTLNLGWQWENVADYIQSMSKIKKTAKSISKELICVCDNLYANRPGDDTTAIAIKVKDPEYISLFTGPPENKDNDSNTVIKFMQSKGKKIICGGTASKIVAREIKSDLNVKLDTMSIDVPPIAEIKGIDLATEGVLTLSKTVEKIKSFIDPNNNVNQNRLFNNKDGASMLADNLINNCTHLNLWVGKAINPAHQNPNLPIDLSIKLKVVDELIMLMRKLGKKVSINHI
;
A
#
# COMPACT_ATOMS: atom_id res chain seq x y z
N MET A 1 -17.12 -10.38 1.35
CA MET A 1 -15.91 -10.81 2.09
C MET A 1 -16.00 -10.49 3.59
N SER A 2 -15.64 -11.45 4.45
CA SER A 2 -15.36 -11.19 5.87
C SER A 2 -13.97 -10.57 6.10
N TYR A 3 -13.05 -10.70 5.13
CA TYR A 3 -11.67 -10.23 5.22
C TYR A 3 -11.30 -9.27 4.07
N PHE A 4 -10.28 -8.46 4.28
CA PHE A 4 -9.70 -7.54 3.31
C PHE A 4 -8.32 -8.06 2.86
N ILE A 5 -8.11 -8.18 1.56
CA ILE A 5 -6.83 -8.58 0.97
C ILE A 5 -6.05 -7.30 0.64
N ASP A 6 -5.10 -6.97 1.49
CA ASP A 6 -4.18 -5.84 1.32
C ASP A 6 -3.02 -6.26 0.43
N VAL A 7 -2.73 -5.48 -0.61
CA VAL A 7 -1.69 -5.79 -1.61
C VAL A 7 -0.92 -4.53 -1.90
N ALA A 8 0.40 -4.60 -1.81
CA ALA A 8 1.29 -3.51 -2.14
C ALA A 8 2.64 -4.03 -2.64
N TYR A 9 3.36 -3.17 -3.35
CA TYR A 9 4.73 -3.42 -3.76
C TYR A 9 5.58 -2.17 -3.65
N ASP A 10 6.88 -2.39 -3.59
CA ASP A 10 7.94 -1.40 -3.69
C ASP A 10 9.08 -1.98 -4.53
N ASN A 11 9.84 -1.12 -5.19
CA ASN A 11 10.99 -1.49 -5.98
C ASN A 11 12.16 -0.49 -5.84
N LEU A 12 13.34 -0.94 -6.24
CA LEU A 12 14.55 -0.16 -6.44
C LEU A 12 15.06 -0.42 -7.84
N ASN A 13 15.47 0.65 -8.51
CA ASN A 13 16.20 0.54 -9.76
C ASN A 13 17.65 0.23 -9.45
N LYS A 14 18.27 -0.60 -10.29
CA LYS A 14 19.71 -0.76 -10.32
C LYS A 14 20.41 0.59 -10.48
N LYS A 15 21.58 0.73 -9.86
CA LYS A 15 22.43 1.92 -9.98
C LYS A 15 22.70 2.24 -11.46
N ASP A 16 22.63 3.53 -11.78
CA ASP A 16 22.90 4.12 -13.10
C ASP A 16 21.85 3.74 -14.18
N GLU A 17 20.76 3.06 -13.81
CA GLU A 17 19.64 2.75 -14.71
C GLU A 17 18.44 3.66 -14.40
N GLU A 18 17.83 4.23 -15.44
CA GLU A 18 16.63 5.07 -15.29
C GLU A 18 15.35 4.24 -15.13
N LEU A 19 15.33 3.02 -15.67
CA LEU A 19 14.18 2.13 -15.68
C LEU A 19 14.47 0.81 -14.97
N CYS A 20 13.56 0.43 -14.08
CA CYS A 20 13.57 -0.87 -13.41
C CYS A 20 13.34 -2.00 -14.43
N GLY A 21 14.22 -2.99 -14.45
CA GLY A 21 14.06 -4.24 -15.19
C GLY A 21 12.87 -5.06 -14.71
N ASP A 22 12.50 -4.95 -13.43
CA ASP A 22 11.31 -5.59 -12.87
C ASP A 22 10.02 -4.83 -13.18
N LYS A 23 8.93 -5.58 -13.38
CA LYS A 23 7.58 -5.05 -13.53
C LYS A 23 6.56 -5.77 -12.65
N VAL A 24 5.76 -4.98 -11.95
CA VAL A 24 4.60 -5.44 -11.18
C VAL A 24 3.31 -4.93 -11.80
N GLU A 25 2.36 -5.83 -12.02
CA GLU A 25 0.99 -5.48 -12.41
C GLU A 25 0.01 -6.08 -11.39
N ILE A 26 -0.89 -5.25 -10.86
CA ILE A 26 -1.93 -5.65 -9.90
C ILE A 26 -3.27 -5.22 -10.46
N VAL A 27 -4.15 -6.18 -10.71
CA VAL A 27 -5.53 -5.94 -11.13
C VAL A 27 -6.47 -6.51 -10.09
N LYS A 28 -7.27 -5.63 -9.48
CA LYS A 28 -8.36 -6.00 -8.57
C LYS A 28 -9.66 -5.99 -9.37
N GLY A 29 -10.15 -7.17 -9.74
CA GLY A 29 -11.49 -7.35 -10.30
C GLY A 29 -12.54 -7.56 -9.21
N GLU A 30 -13.79 -7.76 -9.61
CA GLU A 30 -14.89 -8.01 -8.67
C GLU A 30 -14.77 -9.36 -7.97
N LYS A 31 -14.36 -10.40 -8.71
CA LYS A 31 -14.32 -11.80 -8.23
C LYS A 31 -12.91 -12.30 -7.88
N ASN A 32 -11.87 -11.62 -8.36
CA ASN A 32 -10.49 -12.04 -8.17
C ASN A 32 -9.51 -10.87 -8.22
N ILE A 33 -8.33 -11.10 -7.63
CA ILE A 33 -7.16 -10.24 -7.69
C ILE A 33 -6.09 -11.00 -8.47
N ILE A 34 -5.52 -10.38 -9.50
CA ILE A 34 -4.42 -10.91 -10.29
C ILE A 34 -3.19 -10.05 -10.02
N ILE A 35 -2.09 -10.69 -9.68
CA ILE A 35 -0.81 -10.05 -9.38
C ILE A 35 0.24 -10.76 -10.21
N VAL A 36 1.04 -9.98 -10.94
CA VAL A 36 2.15 -10.52 -11.74
C VAL A 36 3.40 -9.74 -11.41
N LEU A 37 4.42 -10.45 -10.94
CA LEU A 37 5.80 -9.97 -10.93
C LEU A 37 6.51 -10.57 -12.13
N SER A 38 7.20 -9.75 -12.90
CA SER A 38 8.05 -10.18 -13.99
C SER A 38 9.39 -9.51 -13.88
N ASP A 39 10.47 -10.26 -13.97
CA ASP A 39 11.82 -9.72 -14.00
C ASP A 39 12.43 -10.01 -15.38
N GLY A 40 12.85 -8.94 -16.05
CA GLY A 40 13.35 -8.97 -17.41
C GLY A 40 14.84 -9.24 -17.40
N LEU A 41 15.32 -10.16 -18.24
CA LEU A 41 16.73 -10.53 -18.25
C LEU A 41 17.67 -9.31 -18.42
N GLY A 42 18.48 -9.04 -17.39
CA GLY A 42 19.45 -7.94 -17.38
C GLY A 42 18.93 -6.73 -16.61
N SER A 43 19.28 -5.52 -17.05
CA SER A 43 18.81 -4.27 -16.43
C SER A 43 18.46 -3.22 -17.48
N GLY A 44 17.78 -2.15 -17.04
CA GLY A 44 17.49 -0.99 -17.86
C GLY A 44 16.41 -1.22 -18.91
N VAL A 45 16.49 -0.49 -20.02
CA VAL A 45 15.42 -0.43 -21.04
C VAL A 45 15.03 -1.80 -21.59
N LYS A 46 16.01 -2.67 -21.88
CA LYS A 46 15.73 -4.00 -22.48
C LYS A 46 14.98 -4.91 -21.51
N ALA A 47 15.44 -4.97 -20.26
CA ALA A 47 14.79 -5.73 -19.20
C ALA A 47 13.37 -5.20 -18.96
N ASN A 48 13.21 -3.88 -18.85
CA ASN A 48 11.92 -3.22 -18.63
C ASN A 48 10.89 -3.54 -19.74
N ILE A 49 11.31 -3.57 -21.01
CA ILE A 49 10.41 -3.94 -22.13
C ILE A 49 9.96 -5.39 -21.99
N LEU A 50 10.88 -6.33 -21.73
CA LEU A 50 10.57 -7.75 -21.60
C LEU A 50 9.63 -8.04 -20.42
N SER A 51 9.91 -7.47 -19.25
CA SER A 51 9.06 -7.63 -18.07
C SER A 51 7.70 -6.95 -18.24
N THR A 52 7.64 -5.81 -18.93
CA THR A 52 6.39 -5.14 -19.26
C THR A 52 5.52 -5.96 -20.21
N LEU A 53 6.10 -6.52 -21.30
CA LEU A 53 5.34 -7.38 -22.21
C LEU A 53 4.81 -8.62 -21.49
N THR A 54 5.66 -9.32 -20.73
CA THR A 54 5.28 -10.51 -19.97
C THR A 54 4.13 -10.22 -19.00
N SER A 55 4.27 -9.19 -18.17
CA SER A 55 3.27 -8.84 -17.16
C SER A 55 1.95 -8.35 -17.80
N LYS A 56 2.00 -7.57 -18.88
CA LYS A 56 0.79 -7.11 -19.59
C LYS A 56 0.05 -8.23 -20.30
N ILE A 57 0.76 -9.13 -20.98
CA ILE A 57 0.15 -10.32 -21.60
C ILE A 57 -0.51 -11.17 -20.51
N ALA A 58 0.24 -11.47 -19.43
CA ALA A 58 -0.25 -12.30 -18.33
C ALA A 58 -1.55 -11.74 -17.71
N VAL A 59 -1.52 -10.47 -17.32
CA VAL A 59 -2.68 -9.83 -16.68
C VAL A 59 -3.88 -9.74 -17.61
N THR A 60 -3.67 -9.36 -18.88
CA THR A 60 -4.78 -9.19 -19.84
C THR A 60 -5.49 -10.52 -20.09
N MET A 61 -4.74 -11.56 -20.43
CA MET A 61 -5.30 -12.88 -20.73
C MET A 61 -6.02 -13.49 -19.51
N LEU A 62 -5.40 -13.42 -18.33
CA LEU A 62 -6.01 -13.97 -17.11
C LEU A 62 -7.26 -13.20 -16.67
N LYS A 63 -7.30 -11.90 -16.93
CA LYS A 63 -8.48 -11.06 -16.69
C LYS A 63 -9.63 -11.41 -17.63
N GLU A 64 -9.32 -11.71 -18.89
CA GLU A 64 -10.29 -12.12 -19.92
C GLU A 64 -10.73 -13.59 -19.78
N GLY A 65 -10.12 -14.34 -18.85
CA GLY A 65 -10.54 -15.69 -18.49
C GLY A 65 -9.77 -16.80 -19.18
N SER A 66 -8.68 -16.47 -19.91
CA SER A 66 -7.78 -17.48 -20.46
C SER A 66 -7.18 -18.35 -19.35
N SER A 67 -6.83 -19.58 -19.70
CA SER A 67 -6.11 -20.46 -18.78
C SER A 67 -4.68 -19.97 -18.56
N LEU A 68 -4.06 -20.35 -17.43
CA LEU A 68 -2.64 -20.07 -17.20
C LEU A 68 -1.78 -20.70 -18.30
N ILE A 69 -2.11 -21.93 -18.72
CA ILE A 69 -1.32 -22.65 -19.73
C ILE A 69 -1.28 -21.87 -21.04
N GLU A 70 -2.43 -21.41 -21.54
CA GLU A 70 -2.51 -20.58 -22.75
C GLU A 70 -1.77 -19.25 -22.58
N THR A 71 -1.86 -18.66 -21.39
CA THR A 71 -1.16 -17.42 -21.05
C THR A 71 0.34 -17.60 -21.14
N ILE A 72 0.90 -18.65 -20.54
CA ILE A 72 2.34 -18.95 -20.55
C ILE A 72 2.83 -19.29 -21.96
N LYS A 73 2.05 -20.05 -22.73
CA LYS A 73 2.34 -20.32 -24.15
C LYS A 73 2.40 -19.03 -24.97
N THR A 74 1.44 -18.14 -24.76
CA THR A 74 1.38 -16.85 -25.49
C THR A 74 2.57 -15.98 -25.15
N ILE A 75 2.93 -15.86 -23.86
CA ILE A 75 4.15 -15.17 -23.43
C ILE A 75 5.38 -15.75 -24.14
N SER A 76 5.51 -17.08 -24.13
CA SER A 76 6.66 -17.77 -24.74
C SER A 76 6.77 -17.56 -26.25
N ASN A 77 5.64 -17.50 -26.95
CA ASN A 77 5.59 -17.27 -28.40
C ASN A 77 5.74 -15.79 -28.79
N THR A 78 5.44 -14.86 -27.88
CA THR A 78 5.45 -13.41 -28.16
C THR A 78 6.77 -12.76 -27.79
N LEU A 79 7.46 -13.26 -26.76
CA LEU A 79 8.70 -12.63 -26.30
C LEU A 79 9.84 -12.79 -27.33
N PRO A 80 10.56 -11.70 -27.64
CA PRO A 80 11.64 -11.75 -28.61
C PRO A 80 12.83 -12.55 -28.05
N VAL A 81 13.39 -13.43 -28.88
CA VAL A 81 14.59 -14.20 -28.54
C VAL A 81 15.79 -13.26 -28.59
N CYS A 82 16.53 -13.15 -27.48
CA CYS A 82 17.74 -12.33 -27.44
C CYS A 82 18.77 -12.87 -28.45
N ASN A 83 19.18 -12.06 -29.43
CA ASN A 83 20.12 -12.47 -30.48
C ASN A 83 21.50 -12.90 -29.93
N VAL A 84 21.92 -12.40 -28.77
CA VAL A 84 23.23 -12.71 -28.15
C VAL A 84 23.17 -13.99 -27.33
N ARG A 85 22.17 -14.11 -26.44
CA ARG A 85 22.04 -15.26 -25.52
C ARG A 85 21.17 -16.39 -26.10
N LYS A 86 20.55 -16.17 -27.27
CA LYS A 86 19.55 -17.03 -27.91
C LYS A 86 18.39 -17.45 -26.99
N LEU A 87 18.06 -16.62 -26.01
CA LEU A 87 17.00 -16.87 -25.03
C LEU A 87 16.04 -15.68 -24.96
N ALA A 88 14.75 -15.93 -25.17
CA ALA A 88 13.68 -15.00 -24.81
C ALA A 88 13.32 -15.26 -23.34
N TYR A 89 13.84 -14.45 -22.41
CA TYR A 89 13.61 -14.73 -21.00
C TYR A 89 13.18 -13.50 -20.22
N SER A 90 11.99 -13.60 -19.66
CA SER A 90 11.62 -12.89 -18.46
C SER A 90 11.08 -13.95 -17.51
N THR A 91 11.56 -13.92 -16.28
CA THR A 91 11.01 -14.71 -15.19
C THR A 91 9.65 -14.13 -14.82
N PHE A 92 8.79 -14.92 -14.20
CA PHE A 92 7.55 -14.40 -13.66
C PHE A 92 7.02 -15.18 -12.47
N THR A 93 6.24 -14.49 -11.64
CA THR A 93 5.37 -15.08 -10.64
C THR A 93 3.97 -14.52 -10.85
N ILE A 94 3.03 -15.41 -11.14
CA ILE A 94 1.62 -15.07 -11.31
C ILE A 94 0.88 -15.56 -10.08
N VAL A 95 0.12 -14.66 -9.44
CA VAL A 95 -0.77 -14.97 -8.33
C VAL A 95 -2.19 -14.56 -8.68
N LYS A 96 -3.12 -15.50 -8.56
CA LYS A 96 -4.54 -15.27 -8.69
C LYS A 96 -5.21 -15.62 -7.36
N ILE A 97 -5.93 -14.65 -6.80
CA ILE A 97 -6.64 -14.80 -5.53
C ILE A 97 -8.12 -14.60 -5.79
N THR A 98 -8.95 -15.58 -5.46
CA THR A 98 -10.41 -15.49 -5.58
C THR A 98 -11.01 -14.76 -4.37
N GLU A 99 -12.28 -14.33 -4.49
CA GLU A 99 -12.98 -13.63 -3.40
C GLU A 99 -13.03 -14.44 -2.08
N ASP A 100 -13.12 -15.77 -2.17
CA ASP A 100 -13.13 -16.68 -1.03
C ASP A 100 -11.74 -17.02 -0.49
N GLY A 101 -10.69 -16.37 -1.01
CA GLY A 101 -9.32 -16.45 -0.51
C GLY A 101 -8.51 -17.64 -1.03
N PHE A 102 -9.01 -18.41 -2.01
CA PHE A 102 -8.16 -19.40 -2.68
C PHE A 102 -7.11 -18.70 -3.53
N VAL A 103 -5.89 -19.18 -3.37
CA VAL A 103 -4.72 -18.69 -4.07
C VAL A 103 -4.25 -19.76 -5.02
N TYR A 104 -4.01 -19.31 -6.24
CA TYR A 104 -3.27 -20.03 -7.26
C TYR A 104 -1.98 -19.26 -7.54
N ILE A 105 -0.84 -19.93 -7.44
CA ILE A 105 0.48 -19.35 -7.74
C ILE A 105 1.17 -20.19 -8.81
N ALA A 106 1.75 -19.52 -9.80
CA ALA A 106 2.65 -20.11 -10.77
C ALA A 106 3.96 -19.34 -10.80
N GLU A 107 5.07 -20.01 -10.54
CA GLU A 107 6.41 -19.45 -10.52
C GLU A 107 7.24 -20.02 -11.67
N TYR A 108 7.93 -19.12 -12.37
CA TYR A 108 8.88 -19.44 -13.41
C TYR A 108 10.16 -18.64 -13.16
N ASP A 109 11.20 -19.34 -12.71
CA ASP A 109 12.57 -18.87 -12.43
C ASP A 109 12.74 -17.71 -11.44
N ASN A 110 11.67 -17.05 -11.02
CA ASN A 110 11.71 -16.17 -9.85
C ASN A 110 12.03 -16.94 -8.57
N PRO A 111 12.61 -16.25 -7.57
CA PRO A 111 12.76 -16.82 -6.24
C PRO A 111 11.45 -17.39 -5.68
N PRO A 112 11.51 -18.51 -4.94
CA PRO A 112 10.33 -19.06 -4.28
C PRO A 112 9.63 -18.03 -3.38
N TYR A 113 8.30 -17.94 -3.47
CA TYR A 113 7.52 -17.07 -2.57
C TYR A 113 7.70 -17.46 -1.09
N PHE A 114 7.49 -16.48 -0.21
CA PHE A 114 7.43 -16.66 1.23
C PHE A 114 5.98 -16.69 1.69
N PHE A 115 5.59 -17.74 2.40
CA PHE A 115 4.27 -17.84 2.99
C PHE A 115 4.37 -17.91 4.50
N VAL A 116 3.81 -16.92 5.19
CA VAL A 116 3.72 -16.89 6.64
C VAL A 116 2.27 -17.15 7.04
N LYS A 117 2.07 -18.21 7.81
CA LYS A 117 0.78 -18.57 8.40
C LYS A 117 0.99 -18.89 9.88
N ASN A 118 0.07 -18.44 10.73
CA ASN A 118 0.22 -18.51 12.18
C ASN A 118 1.58 -17.95 12.68
N LYS A 119 2.04 -16.85 12.08
CA LYS A 119 3.31 -16.16 12.41
C LYS A 119 4.57 -17.03 12.20
N LYS A 120 4.48 -18.09 11.40
CA LYS A 120 5.61 -18.95 11.02
C LYS A 120 5.70 -19.09 9.50
N ILE A 121 6.92 -19.18 8.99
CA ILE A 121 7.16 -19.52 7.58
C ILE A 121 6.71 -20.96 7.33
N ILE A 122 5.95 -21.16 6.26
CA ILE A 122 5.49 -22.47 5.79
C ILE A 122 6.00 -22.69 4.38
N HIS A 123 6.53 -23.89 4.15
CA HIS A 123 6.88 -24.38 2.82
C HIS A 123 5.73 -25.22 2.28
N ASN A 124 5.00 -24.67 1.31
CA ASN A 124 3.96 -25.42 0.64
C ASN A 124 4.57 -26.39 -0.38
N SER A 125 3.96 -27.57 -0.54
CA SER A 125 4.29 -28.49 -1.62
C SER A 125 3.99 -27.84 -2.97
N LYS A 126 4.96 -27.89 -3.89
CA LYS A 126 4.81 -27.38 -5.26
C LYS A 126 4.68 -28.55 -6.23
N ARG A 127 3.89 -28.37 -7.29
CA ARG A 127 3.79 -29.29 -8.41
C ARG A 127 4.50 -28.70 -9.61
N ASP A 128 5.39 -29.47 -10.22
CA ASP A 128 6.03 -29.08 -11.47
C ASP A 128 5.10 -29.37 -12.65
N ILE A 129 4.97 -28.38 -13.54
CA ILE A 129 4.21 -28.47 -14.78
C ILE A 129 5.15 -28.06 -15.91
N ILE A 130 5.23 -28.88 -16.96
CA ILE A 130 6.06 -28.58 -18.12
C ILE A 130 5.19 -27.93 -19.20
N ILE A 131 5.56 -26.73 -19.64
CA ILE A 131 4.90 -25.98 -20.72
C ILE A 131 5.99 -25.48 -21.66
N ASP A 132 5.99 -25.91 -22.93
CA ASP A 132 6.98 -25.52 -23.94
C ASP A 132 8.44 -25.64 -23.46
N ASN A 133 8.77 -26.79 -22.84
CA ASN A 133 10.07 -27.11 -22.22
C ASN A 133 10.45 -26.25 -21.00
N LYS A 134 9.52 -25.48 -20.45
CA LYS A 134 9.70 -24.67 -19.23
C LYS A 134 9.08 -25.39 -18.04
N VAL A 135 9.79 -25.45 -16.92
CA VAL A 135 9.28 -26.01 -15.67
C VAL A 135 8.64 -24.90 -14.85
N ILE A 136 7.32 -24.96 -14.69
CA ILE A 136 6.52 -24.02 -13.91
C ILE A 136 6.18 -24.69 -12.59
N LYS A 137 6.48 -24.01 -11.48
CA LYS A 137 6.12 -24.48 -10.14
C LYS A 137 4.75 -23.95 -9.76
N GLU A 138 3.78 -24.84 -9.62
CA GLU A 138 2.41 -24.53 -9.25
C GLU A 138 2.20 -24.75 -7.74
N SER A 139 1.49 -23.83 -7.09
CA SER A 139 0.97 -23.99 -5.72
C SER A 139 -0.49 -23.56 -5.63
N LYS A 140 -1.26 -24.29 -4.83
CA LYS A 140 -2.66 -23.99 -4.51
C LYS A 140 -2.90 -24.10 -3.02
N PHE A 141 -3.45 -23.07 -2.41
CA PHE A 141 -3.80 -23.05 -1.00
C PHE A 141 -4.87 -21.99 -0.72
N LYS A 142 -5.37 -21.94 0.50
CA LYS A 142 -6.36 -20.94 0.93
C LYS A 142 -5.73 -20.01 1.95
N LEU A 143 -5.88 -18.72 1.75
CA LEU A 143 -5.47 -17.71 2.73
C LEU A 143 -6.50 -17.62 3.85
N GLU A 144 -5.99 -17.50 5.06
CA GLU A 144 -6.74 -17.24 6.27
C GLU A 144 -6.39 -15.85 6.83
N LYS A 145 -7.13 -15.43 7.84
CA LYS A 145 -6.87 -14.16 8.53
C LYS A 145 -5.43 -14.15 9.07
N ASP A 146 -4.78 -12.99 8.96
CA ASP A 146 -3.40 -12.72 9.39
C ASP A 146 -2.30 -13.43 8.59
N ASP A 147 -2.66 -14.18 7.55
CA ASP A 147 -1.69 -14.74 6.61
C ASP A 147 -0.98 -13.63 5.82
N LEU A 148 0.30 -13.87 5.52
CA LEU A 148 1.15 -13.01 4.71
C LEU A 148 1.83 -13.85 3.63
N LEU A 149 1.59 -13.48 2.37
CA LEU A 149 2.30 -13.98 1.21
C LEU A 149 3.20 -12.88 0.68
N THR A 150 4.49 -13.17 0.49
CA THR A 150 5.48 -12.23 -0.04
C THR A 150 6.17 -12.83 -1.24
N ILE A 151 6.34 -12.03 -2.29
CA ILE A 151 6.96 -12.41 -3.56
C ILE A 151 8.06 -11.39 -3.83
N VAL A 152 9.21 -11.84 -4.30
CA VAL A 152 10.38 -10.98 -4.53
C VAL A 152 11.05 -11.33 -5.85
N SER A 153 11.75 -10.36 -6.44
CA SER A 153 12.76 -10.65 -7.48
C SER A 153 14.06 -11.14 -6.85
N ASP A 154 14.95 -11.66 -7.68
CA ASP A 154 16.27 -12.14 -7.26
C ASP A 154 17.14 -11.03 -6.65
N GLY A 155 16.94 -9.77 -7.04
CA GLY A 155 17.57 -8.60 -6.43
C GLY A 155 17.37 -8.49 -4.91
N VAL A 156 16.30 -9.07 -4.33
CA VAL A 156 16.14 -9.16 -2.86
C VAL A 156 17.05 -10.24 -2.28
N ILE A 157 17.10 -11.42 -2.91
CA ILE A 157 17.89 -12.56 -2.44
C ILE A 157 19.40 -12.27 -2.57
N HIS A 158 19.79 -11.55 -3.61
CA HIS A 158 21.15 -11.14 -3.90
C HIS A 158 21.52 -9.77 -3.30
N ALA A 159 20.66 -9.19 -2.46
CA ALA A 159 20.95 -7.93 -1.82
C ALA A 159 22.27 -7.99 -1.02
N GLY A 160 23.16 -7.04 -1.30
CA GLY A 160 24.46 -6.93 -0.63
C GLY A 160 25.59 -7.82 -1.16
N VAL A 161 25.37 -8.67 -2.17
CA VAL A 161 26.43 -9.49 -2.79
C VAL A 161 27.64 -8.64 -3.18
N GLY A 162 28.83 -9.05 -2.72
CA GLY A 162 30.10 -8.40 -3.06
C GLY A 162 30.29 -7.01 -2.46
N LYS A 163 29.38 -6.58 -1.56
CA LYS A 163 29.47 -5.31 -0.84
C LYS A 163 29.42 -5.53 0.67
N THR A 164 28.22 -5.74 1.20
CA THR A 164 27.98 -5.92 2.63
C THR A 164 27.94 -7.40 3.02
N LEU A 165 27.62 -8.27 2.06
CA LEU A 165 27.48 -9.71 2.24
C LEU A 165 28.23 -10.47 1.14
N ASN A 166 28.84 -11.60 1.48
CA ASN A 166 29.59 -12.42 0.51
C ASN A 166 28.67 -13.21 -0.44
N LEU A 167 27.53 -13.71 0.07
CA LEU A 167 26.60 -14.58 -0.66
C LEU A 167 25.22 -13.92 -0.90
N GLY A 168 25.10 -12.62 -0.61
CA GLY A 168 23.82 -11.91 -0.63
C GLY A 168 23.00 -12.14 0.63
N TRP A 169 21.75 -11.68 0.62
CA TRP A 169 20.85 -11.83 1.75
C TRP A 169 20.42 -13.28 1.95
N GLN A 170 20.27 -14.06 0.87
CA GLN A 170 19.85 -15.47 0.88
C GLN A 170 18.39 -15.67 1.34
N TRP A 171 17.76 -16.73 0.83
CA TRP A 171 16.33 -16.96 1.01
C TRP A 171 15.98 -17.16 2.49
N GLU A 172 16.78 -17.91 3.23
CA GLU A 172 16.54 -18.25 4.63
C GLU A 172 16.54 -17.00 5.53
N ASN A 173 17.50 -16.09 5.35
CA ASN A 173 17.57 -14.87 6.15
C ASN A 173 16.45 -13.88 5.79
N VAL A 174 16.05 -13.83 4.51
CA VAL A 174 14.88 -13.05 4.08
C VAL A 174 13.61 -13.62 4.72
N ALA A 175 13.46 -14.95 4.76
CA ALA A 175 12.32 -15.63 5.37
C ALA A 175 12.20 -15.30 6.88
N ASP A 176 13.31 -15.35 7.62
CA ASP A 176 13.34 -15.01 9.04
C ASP A 176 12.99 -13.54 9.30
N TYR A 177 13.45 -12.65 8.41
CA TYR A 177 13.12 -11.24 8.47
C TYR A 177 11.63 -10.99 8.20
N ILE A 178 11.07 -11.60 7.14
CA ILE A 178 9.64 -11.54 6.80
C ILE A 178 8.78 -12.08 7.95
N GLN A 179 9.18 -13.21 8.54
CA GLN A 179 8.50 -13.78 9.70
C GLN A 179 8.46 -12.80 10.87
N SER A 180 9.55 -12.09 11.14
CA SER A 180 9.63 -11.10 12.21
C SER A 180 8.74 -9.88 11.92
N MET A 181 8.79 -9.36 10.69
CA MET A 181 7.92 -8.25 10.26
C MET A 181 6.45 -8.61 10.30
N SER A 182 6.08 -9.84 9.97
CA SER A 182 4.68 -10.30 9.96
C SER A 182 3.97 -10.07 11.31
N LYS A 183 4.74 -10.09 12.41
CA LYS A 183 4.28 -9.92 13.79
C LYS A 183 4.08 -8.45 14.18
N ILE A 184 4.78 -7.54 13.52
CA ILE A 184 4.88 -6.12 13.90
C ILE A 184 4.08 -5.24 12.93
N LYS A 185 4.24 -5.48 11.63
CA LYS A 185 3.70 -4.62 10.57
C LYS A 185 2.28 -5.04 10.19
N LYS A 186 1.38 -4.05 10.14
CA LYS A 186 -0.07 -4.26 9.94
C LYS A 186 -0.53 -4.23 8.48
N THR A 187 0.28 -3.71 7.55
CA THR A 187 -0.12 -3.51 6.15
C THR A 187 0.88 -4.11 5.19
N ALA A 188 0.40 -4.47 4.00
CA ALA A 188 1.25 -4.93 2.91
C ALA A 188 2.28 -3.86 2.50
N LYS A 189 1.86 -2.58 2.47
CA LYS A 189 2.75 -1.47 2.10
C LYS A 189 3.89 -1.29 3.10
N SER A 190 3.62 -1.39 4.40
CA SER A 190 4.68 -1.28 5.41
C SER A 190 5.69 -2.41 5.32
N ILE A 191 5.27 -3.62 4.92
CA ILE A 191 6.14 -4.79 4.75
C ILE A 191 7.01 -4.67 3.50
N SER A 192 6.41 -4.38 2.34
CA SER A 192 7.13 -4.20 1.07
C SER A 192 8.14 -3.06 1.14
N LYS A 193 7.74 -1.90 1.69
CA LYS A 193 8.64 -0.75 1.88
C LYS A 193 9.81 -1.08 2.81
N GLU A 194 9.57 -1.78 3.91
CA GLU A 194 10.61 -2.17 4.86
C GLU A 194 11.62 -3.15 4.23
N LEU A 195 11.15 -4.16 3.48
CA LEU A 195 12.02 -5.08 2.72
C LEU A 195 12.94 -4.33 1.77
N ILE A 196 12.37 -3.41 0.99
CA ILE A 196 13.12 -2.59 0.05
C ILE A 196 14.12 -1.68 0.75
N CYS A 197 13.75 -1.03 1.86
CA CYS A 197 14.68 -0.21 2.63
C CYS A 197 15.87 -1.05 3.16
N VAL A 198 15.64 -2.28 3.61
CA VAL A 198 16.73 -3.17 4.02
C VAL A 198 17.62 -3.56 2.83
N CYS A 199 17.04 -3.87 1.67
CA CYS A 199 17.82 -4.16 0.46
C CYS A 199 18.71 -2.97 0.08
N ASP A 200 18.16 -1.75 0.07
CA ASP A 200 18.93 -0.54 -0.28
C ASP A 200 20.08 -0.31 0.70
N ASN A 201 19.84 -0.54 2.00
CA ASN A 201 20.89 -0.49 3.02
C ASN A 201 21.97 -1.56 2.79
N LEU A 202 21.59 -2.81 2.47
CA LEU A 202 22.54 -3.87 2.12
C LEU A 202 23.33 -3.53 0.86
N TYR A 203 22.74 -2.81 -0.08
CA TYR A 203 23.43 -2.29 -1.26
C TYR A 203 24.31 -1.05 -0.99
N ALA A 204 24.35 -0.57 0.25
CA ALA A 204 24.98 0.69 0.65
C ALA A 204 24.47 1.89 -0.18
N ASN A 205 23.15 1.96 -0.37
CA ASN A 205 22.43 2.96 -1.18
C ASN A 205 22.92 3.02 -2.64
N ARG A 206 23.37 1.87 -3.16
CA ARG A 206 23.87 1.71 -4.53
C ARG A 206 23.38 0.36 -5.06
N PRO A 207 22.09 0.23 -5.40
CA PRO A 207 21.50 -1.05 -5.82
C PRO A 207 22.33 -1.74 -6.91
N GLY A 208 22.74 -2.98 -6.65
CA GLY A 208 23.52 -3.77 -7.59
C GLY A 208 22.67 -4.39 -8.70
N ASP A 209 21.37 -4.53 -8.43
CA ASP A 209 20.38 -5.08 -9.33
C ASP A 209 19.03 -4.40 -9.14
N ASP A 210 18.13 -4.60 -10.10
CA ASP A 210 16.72 -4.25 -9.94
C ASP A 210 16.12 -5.12 -8.82
N THR A 211 15.39 -4.50 -7.90
CA THR A 211 14.96 -5.18 -6.67
C THR A 211 13.51 -4.86 -6.39
N THR A 212 12.66 -5.88 -6.31
CA THR A 212 11.21 -5.71 -6.14
C THR A 212 10.68 -6.64 -5.06
N ALA A 213 9.79 -6.11 -4.21
CA ALA A 213 9.08 -6.88 -3.20
C ALA A 213 7.58 -6.59 -3.25
N ILE A 214 6.78 -7.64 -3.31
CA ILE A 214 5.31 -7.60 -3.23
C ILE A 214 4.89 -8.27 -1.94
N ALA A 215 4.01 -7.62 -1.18
CA ALA A 215 3.37 -8.19 0.00
C ALA A 215 1.85 -8.28 -0.21
N ILE A 216 1.27 -9.40 0.23
CA ILE A 216 -0.15 -9.69 0.22
C ILE A 216 -0.52 -10.12 1.65
N LYS A 217 -1.33 -9.32 2.34
CA LYS A 217 -1.71 -9.57 3.73
C LYS A 217 -3.22 -9.66 3.85
N VAL A 218 -3.72 -10.70 4.52
CA VAL A 218 -5.15 -10.84 4.82
C VAL A 218 -5.42 -10.28 6.20
N LYS A 219 -6.39 -9.38 6.31
CA LYS A 219 -6.76 -8.73 7.58
C LYS A 219 -8.25 -8.47 7.67
N ASP A 220 -8.74 -8.17 8.86
CA ASP A 220 -10.11 -7.71 9.01
C ASP A 220 -10.31 -6.32 8.38
N PRO A 221 -11.50 -6.03 7.83
CA PRO A 221 -11.88 -4.69 7.43
C PRO A 221 -11.82 -3.71 8.61
N GLU A 222 -10.97 -2.69 8.52
CA GLU A 222 -10.90 -1.58 9.46
C GLU A 222 -11.49 -0.32 8.82
N TYR A 223 -12.52 0.24 9.44
CA TYR A 223 -13.23 1.41 8.94
C TYR A 223 -12.79 2.66 9.70
N ILE A 224 -12.59 3.76 8.98
CA ILE A 224 -12.39 5.09 9.55
C ILE A 224 -13.37 6.04 8.88
N SER A 225 -14.17 6.75 9.68
CA SER A 225 -14.92 7.91 9.23
C SER A 225 -14.16 9.17 9.61
N LEU A 226 -13.77 9.96 8.62
CA LEU A 226 -13.06 11.23 8.79
C LEU A 226 -13.98 12.40 8.44
N PHE A 227 -14.32 13.22 9.42
CA PHE A 227 -15.13 14.41 9.25
C PHE A 227 -14.25 15.66 9.14
N THR A 228 -14.30 16.32 7.99
CA THR A 228 -13.52 17.52 7.69
C THR A 228 -14.38 18.65 7.13
N GLY A 229 -14.31 19.81 7.78
CA GLY A 229 -15.12 20.99 7.46
C GLY A 229 -16.58 20.89 7.90
N PRO A 230 -17.21 22.00 8.33
CA PRO A 230 -18.62 22.00 8.73
C PRO A 230 -19.58 21.86 7.53
N PRO A 231 -20.81 21.36 7.74
CA PRO A 231 -21.87 21.35 6.72
C PRO A 231 -22.13 22.76 6.18
N GLU A 232 -22.56 22.86 4.92
CA GLU A 232 -22.88 24.16 4.31
C GLU A 232 -24.06 24.86 5.01
N ASN A 233 -25.10 24.08 5.34
CA ASN A 233 -26.24 24.56 6.12
C ASN A 233 -26.16 24.04 7.57
N LYS A 234 -26.20 24.95 8.54
CA LYS A 234 -26.21 24.62 9.98
C LYS A 234 -27.39 23.76 10.40
N ASP A 235 -28.53 23.85 9.71
CA ASP A 235 -29.69 22.99 10.01
C ASP A 235 -29.39 21.50 9.77
N ASN A 236 -28.37 21.20 8.95
CA ASN A 236 -27.90 19.85 8.70
C ASN A 236 -26.91 19.33 9.75
N ASP A 237 -26.44 20.17 10.68
CA ASP A 237 -25.43 19.80 11.69
C ASP A 237 -25.88 18.55 12.45
N SER A 238 -27.08 18.58 13.04
CA SER A 238 -27.57 17.50 13.90
C SER A 238 -27.69 16.17 13.16
N ASN A 239 -28.34 16.18 11.99
CA ASN A 239 -28.50 14.99 11.15
C ASN A 239 -27.15 14.42 10.68
N THR A 240 -26.21 15.29 10.33
CA THR A 240 -24.86 14.90 9.91
C THR A 240 -24.10 14.24 11.05
N VAL A 241 -24.11 14.84 12.24
CA VAL A 241 -23.42 14.27 13.41
C VAL A 241 -24.02 12.93 13.80
N ILE A 242 -25.35 12.78 13.78
CA ILE A 242 -26.01 11.49 14.04
C ILE A 242 -25.49 10.41 13.09
N LYS A 243 -25.50 10.68 11.77
CA LYS A 243 -25.02 9.72 10.77
C LYS A 243 -23.52 9.43 10.90
N PHE A 244 -22.71 10.44 11.20
CA PHE A 244 -21.28 10.30 11.44
C PHE A 244 -21.00 9.40 12.65
N MET A 245 -21.69 9.62 13.78
CA MET A 245 -21.51 8.81 14.99
C MET A 245 -22.00 7.37 14.82
N GLN A 246 -23.05 7.16 14.03
CA GLN A 246 -23.56 5.83 13.66
C GLN A 246 -22.69 5.09 12.64
N SER A 247 -21.74 5.77 12.00
CA SER A 247 -20.87 5.15 11.01
C SER A 247 -19.93 4.10 11.63
N LYS A 248 -19.54 3.11 10.82
CA LYS A 248 -18.69 1.99 11.27
C LYS A 248 -17.26 2.44 11.53
N GLY A 249 -16.63 1.80 12.53
CA GLY A 249 -15.20 1.95 12.82
C GLY A 249 -14.86 3.21 13.60
N LYS A 250 -13.63 3.70 13.44
CA LYS A 250 -13.11 4.85 14.19
C LYS A 250 -13.71 6.17 13.68
N LYS A 251 -13.94 7.11 14.59
CA LYS A 251 -14.47 8.45 14.33
C LYS A 251 -13.34 9.45 14.51
N ILE A 252 -12.96 10.09 13.42
CA ILE A 252 -11.89 11.09 13.41
C ILE A 252 -12.47 12.41 12.91
N ILE A 253 -12.11 13.51 13.56
CA ILE A 253 -12.49 14.87 13.17
C ILE A 253 -11.22 15.67 12.83
N CYS A 254 -11.26 16.38 11.71
CA CYS A 254 -10.23 17.28 11.25
C CYS A 254 -10.85 18.65 10.98
N GLY A 255 -10.89 19.52 11.99
CA GLY A 255 -11.59 20.80 11.91
C GLY A 255 -11.98 21.31 13.29
N GLY A 256 -11.56 22.52 13.68
CA GLY A 256 -11.89 23.12 14.97
C GLY A 256 -13.38 23.45 15.04
N THR A 257 -13.93 24.04 13.97
CA THR A 257 -15.36 24.28 13.83
C THR A 257 -16.15 22.97 13.79
N ALA A 258 -15.68 21.97 13.04
CA ALA A 258 -16.33 20.65 12.98
C ALA A 258 -16.31 19.96 14.36
N SER A 259 -15.20 20.05 15.09
CA SER A 259 -15.06 19.51 16.45
C SER A 259 -16.03 20.16 17.42
N LYS A 260 -16.18 21.50 17.36
CA LYS A 260 -17.16 22.23 18.16
C LYS A 260 -18.61 21.82 17.84
N ILE A 261 -18.94 21.64 16.56
CA ILE A 261 -20.27 21.17 16.14
C ILE A 261 -20.53 19.77 16.71
N VAL A 262 -19.60 18.84 16.51
CA VAL A 262 -19.77 17.47 17.03
C VAL A 262 -19.92 17.48 18.55
N ALA A 263 -19.03 18.17 19.27
CA ALA A 263 -19.08 18.29 20.73
C ALA A 263 -20.42 18.84 21.23
N ARG A 264 -20.95 19.88 20.58
CA ARG A 264 -22.28 20.47 20.87
C ARG A 264 -23.39 19.44 20.67
N GLU A 265 -23.44 18.78 19.52
CA GLU A 265 -24.52 17.86 19.16
C GLU A 265 -24.54 16.60 20.04
N ILE A 266 -23.37 16.10 20.47
CA ILE A 266 -23.28 14.94 21.36
C ILE A 266 -23.25 15.31 22.85
N LYS A 267 -23.38 16.60 23.20
CA LYS A 267 -23.34 17.14 24.57
C LYS A 267 -22.09 16.67 25.35
N SER A 268 -20.93 16.87 24.73
CA SER A 268 -19.62 16.46 25.27
C SER A 268 -18.67 17.65 25.32
N ASP A 269 -17.77 17.65 26.29
CA ASP A 269 -16.74 18.68 26.42
C ASP A 269 -15.63 18.48 25.38
N LEU A 270 -15.03 19.59 24.93
CA LEU A 270 -13.88 19.61 24.04
C LEU A 270 -12.65 20.10 24.81
N ASN A 271 -11.71 19.20 25.06
CA ASN A 271 -10.50 19.48 25.83
C ASN A 271 -9.27 19.50 24.92
N VAL A 272 -8.64 20.66 24.73
CA VAL A 272 -7.44 20.80 23.91
C VAL A 272 -6.21 20.29 24.67
N LYS A 273 -5.39 19.47 24.03
CA LYS A 273 -4.17 18.87 24.60
C LYS A 273 -2.93 19.61 24.14
N LEU A 274 -2.58 20.68 24.85
CA LEU A 274 -1.47 21.56 24.50
C LEU A 274 -0.11 20.84 24.45
N ASP A 275 0.06 19.74 25.19
CA ASP A 275 1.26 18.90 25.21
C ASP A 275 1.49 18.11 23.91
N THR A 276 0.50 18.07 23.00
CA THR A 276 0.62 17.44 21.67
C THR A 276 1.04 18.40 20.57
N MET A 277 1.19 19.69 20.88
CA MET A 277 1.60 20.71 19.93
C MET A 277 3.06 20.50 19.50
N SER A 278 3.34 20.67 18.23
CA SER A 278 4.70 20.76 17.68
C SER A 278 4.87 22.09 16.96
N ILE A 279 6.09 22.38 16.47
CA ILE A 279 6.41 23.65 15.84
C ILE A 279 5.54 23.94 14.59
N ASP A 280 5.15 22.89 13.86
CA ASP A 280 4.40 22.98 12.61
C ASP A 280 3.00 22.36 12.67
N VAL A 281 2.64 21.67 13.76
CA VAL A 281 1.37 20.94 13.89
C VAL A 281 0.63 21.40 15.15
N PRO A 282 -0.60 21.94 15.02
CA PRO A 282 -1.45 22.33 16.14
C PRO A 282 -1.76 21.17 17.11
N PRO A 283 -2.14 21.47 18.36
CA PRO A 283 -2.54 20.44 19.31
C PRO A 283 -3.81 19.71 18.88
N ILE A 284 -3.95 18.47 19.35
CA ILE A 284 -5.20 17.70 19.23
C ILE A 284 -6.21 18.16 20.28
N ALA A 285 -7.46 17.72 20.11
CA ALA A 285 -8.51 17.81 21.11
C ALA A 285 -9.06 16.43 21.47
N GLU A 286 -9.48 16.28 22.72
CA GLU A 286 -10.24 15.13 23.20
C GLU A 286 -11.73 15.49 23.23
N ILE A 287 -12.55 14.62 22.64
CA ILE A 287 -14.01 14.65 22.71
C ILE A 287 -14.47 13.23 23.00
N LYS A 288 -15.28 13.03 24.05
CA LYS A 288 -15.79 11.69 24.38
C LYS A 288 -16.56 11.09 23.21
N GLY A 289 -16.19 9.87 22.79
CA GLY A 289 -16.80 9.17 21.66
C GLY A 289 -16.12 9.42 20.30
N ILE A 290 -15.08 10.25 20.26
CA ILE A 290 -14.25 10.51 19.08
C ILE A 290 -12.84 9.96 19.32
N ASP A 291 -12.31 9.20 18.36
CA ASP A 291 -11.00 8.55 18.48
C ASP A 291 -9.84 9.54 18.31
N LEU A 292 -10.02 10.59 17.51
CA LEU A 292 -9.05 11.65 17.30
C LEU A 292 -9.74 12.91 16.79
N ALA A 293 -9.55 14.06 17.45
CA ALA A 293 -9.97 15.36 16.94
C ALA A 293 -8.76 16.28 16.75
N THR A 294 -8.66 16.93 15.59
CA THR A 294 -7.53 17.78 15.20
C THR A 294 -8.01 19.13 14.66
N GLU A 295 -7.09 20.10 14.50
CA GLU A 295 -7.43 21.46 14.10
C GLU A 295 -8.13 21.53 12.75
N GLY A 296 -7.62 20.91 11.68
CA GLY A 296 -8.18 21.20 10.36
C GLY A 296 -7.18 21.10 9.23
N VAL A 297 -7.23 22.08 8.33
CA VAL A 297 -6.54 22.03 7.03
C VAL A 297 -5.03 21.91 7.19
N LEU A 298 -4.45 22.57 8.20
CA LEU A 298 -3.00 22.50 8.44
C LEU A 298 -2.56 21.08 8.83
N THR A 299 -3.23 20.47 9.81
CA THR A 299 -2.98 19.08 10.23
C THR A 299 -3.18 18.10 9.07
N LEU A 300 -4.24 18.30 8.27
CA LEU A 300 -4.52 17.47 7.10
C LEU A 300 -3.44 17.59 6.03
N SER A 301 -2.96 18.81 5.77
CA SER A 301 -1.89 19.06 4.80
C SER A 301 -0.59 18.37 5.23
N LYS A 302 -0.21 18.48 6.50
CA LYS A 302 0.96 17.78 7.06
C LYS A 302 0.80 16.26 7.05
N THR A 303 -0.41 15.76 7.25
CA THR A 303 -0.72 14.34 7.11
C THR A 303 -0.51 13.87 5.68
N VAL A 304 -0.99 14.63 4.69
CA VAL A 304 -0.80 14.35 3.27
C VAL A 304 0.69 14.35 2.92
N GLU A 305 1.49 15.31 3.40
CA GLU A 305 2.95 15.32 3.22
C GLU A 305 3.61 14.05 3.77
N LYS A 306 3.25 13.60 4.98
CA LYS A 306 3.75 12.36 5.58
C LYS A 306 3.38 11.13 4.75
N ILE A 307 2.12 11.04 4.30
CA ILE A 307 1.65 9.92 3.48
C ILE A 307 2.37 9.91 2.11
N LYS A 308 2.59 11.07 1.48
CA LYS A 308 3.38 11.18 0.24
C LYS A 308 4.79 10.67 0.44
N SER A 309 5.47 11.15 1.48
CA SER A 309 6.84 10.74 1.82
C SER A 309 6.92 9.22 2.05
N PHE A 310 5.93 8.62 2.71
CA PHE A 310 5.87 7.19 2.93
C PHE A 310 5.68 6.37 1.63
N ILE A 311 4.89 6.87 0.69
CA ILE A 311 4.58 6.18 -0.57
C ILE A 311 5.69 6.36 -1.61
N ASP A 312 6.47 7.43 -1.51
CA ASP A 312 7.53 7.74 -2.45
C ASP A 312 8.57 6.61 -2.51
N PRO A 313 8.77 5.97 -3.68
CA PRO A 313 9.75 4.89 -3.82
C PRO A 313 11.18 5.36 -3.50
N ASN A 314 11.51 6.62 -3.82
CA ASN A 314 12.86 7.18 -3.66
C ASN A 314 13.18 7.63 -2.23
N ASN A 315 12.21 7.56 -1.32
CA ASN A 315 12.38 8.03 0.05
C ASN A 315 12.48 6.87 1.03
N ASN A 316 13.65 6.71 1.67
CA ASN A 316 13.88 5.72 2.72
C ASN A 316 13.40 6.27 4.07
N VAL A 317 12.08 6.24 4.24
CA VAL A 317 11.45 6.75 5.47
C VAL A 317 11.54 5.74 6.60
N ASN A 318 12.12 6.17 7.72
CA ASN A 318 12.03 5.40 8.96
C ASN A 318 10.59 5.41 9.48
N GLN A 319 9.89 4.28 9.30
CA GLN A 319 8.48 4.13 9.66
C GLN A 319 8.21 4.44 11.14
N ASN A 320 9.11 4.03 12.05
CA ASN A 320 8.93 4.31 13.49
C ASN A 320 8.94 5.81 13.77
N ARG A 321 9.83 6.57 13.11
CA ARG A 321 9.86 8.04 13.24
C ARG A 321 8.62 8.71 12.62
N LEU A 322 8.07 8.13 11.56
CA LEU A 322 6.88 8.70 10.92
C LEU A 322 5.61 8.53 11.77
N PHE A 323 5.49 7.40 12.49
CA PHE A 323 4.27 7.04 13.23
C PHE A 323 4.32 7.31 14.74
N ASN A 324 5.50 7.33 15.39
CA ASN A 324 5.59 7.40 16.85
C ASN A 324 5.54 8.82 17.45
N ASN A 325 5.34 9.85 16.63
CA ASN A 325 5.17 11.20 17.15
C ASN A 325 3.75 11.41 17.68
N LYS A 326 3.63 12.17 18.77
CA LYS A 326 2.35 12.48 19.42
C LYS A 326 1.57 13.63 18.75
N ASP A 327 2.10 14.22 17.69
CA ASP A 327 1.43 15.31 16.98
C ASP A 327 0.24 14.79 16.16
N GLY A 328 -0.78 15.65 15.99
CA GLY A 328 -2.03 15.26 15.33
C GLY A 328 -1.86 14.76 13.89
N ALA A 329 -0.85 15.23 13.15
CA ALA A 329 -0.62 14.81 11.77
C ALA A 329 0.01 13.42 11.70
N SER A 330 0.94 13.11 12.59
CA SER A 330 1.53 11.77 12.72
C SER A 330 0.50 10.74 13.20
N MET A 331 -0.32 11.09 14.19
CA MET A 331 -1.41 10.23 14.66
C MET A 331 -2.45 9.97 13.55
N LEU A 332 -2.79 10.99 12.77
CA LEU A 332 -3.72 10.84 11.65
C LEU A 332 -3.11 9.97 10.54
N ALA A 333 -1.85 10.20 10.18
CA ALA A 333 -1.14 9.40 9.18
C ALA A 333 -1.04 7.93 9.58
N ASP A 334 -0.71 7.63 10.84
CA ASP A 334 -0.68 6.26 11.37
C ASP A 334 -2.05 5.58 11.29
N ASN A 335 -3.11 6.27 11.72
CA ASN A 335 -4.47 5.73 11.63
C ASN A 335 -4.86 5.40 10.17
N LEU A 336 -4.57 6.31 9.24
CA LEU A 336 -4.91 6.16 7.83
C LEU A 336 -4.07 5.09 7.14
N ILE A 337 -2.77 4.99 7.44
CA ILE A 337 -1.90 3.98 6.82
C ILE A 337 -2.14 2.61 7.45
N ASN A 338 -1.98 2.50 8.78
CA ASN A 338 -1.85 1.23 9.49
C ASN A 338 -3.19 0.65 10.00
N ASN A 339 -4.19 1.50 10.23
CA ASN A 339 -5.47 1.12 10.86
C ASN A 339 -6.70 1.43 9.99
N CYS A 340 -6.51 1.53 8.68
CA CYS A 340 -7.61 1.77 7.74
C CYS A 340 -7.53 0.78 6.58
N THR A 341 -8.67 0.21 6.21
CA THR A 341 -8.89 -0.44 4.92
C THR A 341 -10.00 0.26 4.14
N HIS A 342 -10.97 0.83 4.86
CA HIS A 342 -12.11 1.59 4.33
C HIS A 342 -12.11 3.00 4.95
N LEU A 343 -11.89 4.02 4.13
CA LEU A 343 -11.95 5.42 4.54
C LEU A 343 -13.26 6.03 4.06
N ASN A 344 -14.07 6.52 4.99
CA ASN A 344 -15.31 7.22 4.71
C ASN A 344 -15.15 8.71 5.04
N LEU A 345 -15.10 9.54 4.01
CA LEU A 345 -14.91 10.98 4.16
C LEU A 345 -16.27 11.68 4.29
N TRP A 346 -16.38 12.57 5.25
CA TRP A 346 -17.50 13.50 5.41
C TRP A 346 -16.93 14.90 5.19
N VAL A 347 -17.20 15.47 4.02
CA VAL A 347 -16.53 16.69 3.54
C VAL A 347 -17.54 17.83 3.49
N GLY A 348 -17.42 18.72 4.47
CA GLY A 348 -18.25 19.91 4.59
C GLY A 348 -17.86 21.02 3.63
N LYS A 349 -18.84 21.65 2.99
CA LYS A 349 -18.64 22.72 2.00
C LYS A 349 -18.68 24.14 2.56
N ALA A 350 -18.98 24.33 3.85
CA ALA A 350 -19.04 25.67 4.42
C ALA A 350 -17.70 26.43 4.30
N ILE A 351 -17.82 27.72 3.97
CA ILE A 351 -16.75 28.70 3.90
C ILE A 351 -16.50 29.23 5.32
N ASN A 352 -15.24 29.26 5.78
CA ASN A 352 -14.91 29.73 7.12
C ASN A 352 -15.01 31.27 7.21
N PRO A 353 -15.89 31.85 8.06
CA PRO A 353 -16.03 33.31 8.19
C PRO A 353 -14.79 34.00 8.81
N ALA A 354 -14.01 33.30 9.64
CA ALA A 354 -12.85 33.86 10.33
C ALA A 354 -11.65 34.18 9.41
N HIS A 355 -11.71 33.77 8.14
CA HIS A 355 -10.69 34.03 7.13
C HIS A 355 -11.26 34.82 5.92
N GLN A 356 -12.32 35.61 6.13
CA GLN A 356 -12.86 36.57 5.15
C GLN A 356 -11.95 37.80 5.00
N ASN A 357 -10.69 37.58 4.69
CA ASN A 357 -9.84 38.64 4.15
C ASN A 357 -10.14 38.74 2.64
N PRO A 358 -10.46 39.92 2.06
CA PRO A 358 -10.84 40.05 0.64
C PRO A 358 -9.81 39.52 -0.37
N ASN A 359 -8.57 39.25 0.09
CA ASN A 359 -7.50 38.61 -0.68
C ASN A 359 -7.48 37.06 -0.59
N LEU A 360 -8.42 36.41 0.10
CA LEU A 360 -8.43 34.96 0.36
C LEU A 360 -9.75 34.24 -0.05
N PRO A 361 -10.04 34.10 -1.36
CA PRO A 361 -10.86 32.98 -1.87
C PRO A 361 -10.16 31.62 -1.75
N ILE A 362 -8.93 31.61 -1.22
CA ILE A 362 -7.93 30.55 -1.39
C ILE A 362 -8.20 29.36 -0.47
N ASP A 363 -8.79 29.54 0.73
CA ASP A 363 -8.82 28.49 1.77
C ASP A 363 -9.79 27.32 1.49
N LEU A 364 -10.99 27.59 0.97
CA LEU A 364 -11.89 26.50 0.57
C LEU A 364 -11.26 25.68 -0.55
N SER A 365 -10.58 26.36 -1.49
CA SER A 365 -9.86 25.71 -2.57
C SER A 365 -8.69 24.87 -2.07
N ILE A 366 -7.96 25.33 -1.04
CA ILE A 366 -6.88 24.55 -0.40
C ILE A 366 -7.46 23.32 0.29
N LYS A 367 -8.50 23.46 1.11
CA LYS A 367 -9.13 22.32 1.80
C LYS A 367 -9.55 21.24 0.82
N LEU A 368 -10.28 21.61 -0.24
CA LEU A 368 -10.76 20.64 -1.23
C LEU A 368 -9.58 19.98 -1.96
N LYS A 369 -8.56 20.75 -2.37
CA LYS A 369 -7.34 20.20 -2.97
C LYS A 369 -6.64 19.19 -2.06
N VAL A 370 -6.50 19.50 -0.78
CA VAL A 370 -5.86 18.61 0.21
C VAL A 370 -6.68 17.32 0.42
N VAL A 371 -8.02 17.43 0.44
CA VAL A 371 -8.91 16.28 0.54
C VAL A 371 -8.83 15.41 -0.72
N ASP A 372 -8.84 15.99 -1.91
CA ASP A 372 -8.71 15.28 -3.19
C ASP A 372 -7.37 14.55 -3.28
N GLU A 373 -6.31 15.21 -2.82
CA GLU A 373 -4.99 14.61 -2.75
C GLU A 373 -4.92 13.46 -1.75
N LEU A 374 -5.54 13.60 -0.57
CA LEU A 374 -5.68 12.51 0.38
C LEU A 374 -6.42 11.32 -0.24
N ILE A 375 -7.54 11.56 -0.94
CA ILE A 375 -8.31 10.50 -1.62
C ILE A 375 -7.42 9.75 -2.61
N MET A 376 -6.65 10.46 -3.42
CA MET A 376 -5.73 9.86 -4.38
C MET A 376 -4.69 8.99 -3.69
N LEU A 377 -4.03 9.49 -2.64
CA LEU A 377 -3.00 8.76 -1.91
C LEU A 377 -3.55 7.52 -1.20
N MET A 378 -4.73 7.64 -0.60
CA MET A 378 -5.39 6.51 0.07
C MET A 378 -5.80 5.42 -0.92
N ARG A 379 -6.28 5.80 -2.12
CA ARG A 379 -6.52 4.84 -3.21
C ARG A 379 -5.21 4.20 -3.70
N LYS A 380 -4.13 4.97 -3.81
CA LYS A 380 -2.79 4.46 -4.17
C LYS A 380 -2.24 3.47 -3.13
N LEU A 381 -2.58 3.63 -1.85
CA LEU A 381 -2.33 2.66 -0.77
C LEU A 381 -3.26 1.43 -0.83
N GLY A 382 -4.12 1.32 -1.84
CA GLY A 382 -5.04 0.21 -2.01
C GLY A 382 -6.28 0.25 -1.11
N LYS A 383 -6.54 1.36 -0.43
CA LYS A 383 -7.70 1.53 0.47
C LYS A 383 -8.98 1.82 -0.32
N LYS A 384 -10.14 1.39 0.20
CA LYS A 384 -11.44 1.77 -0.37
C LYS A 384 -11.87 3.11 0.21
N VAL A 385 -12.15 4.09 -0.65
CA VAL A 385 -12.50 5.46 -0.23
C VAL A 385 -13.92 5.81 -0.69
N SER A 386 -14.80 6.14 0.25
CA SER A 386 -16.13 6.70 0.01
C SER A 386 -16.17 8.17 0.45
N ILE A 387 -16.96 8.99 -0.24
CA ILE A 387 -17.05 10.43 0.00
C ILE A 387 -18.52 10.79 0.19
N ASN A 388 -18.83 11.51 1.26
CA ASN A 388 -20.13 12.11 1.54
C ASN A 388 -19.92 13.62 1.59
N HIS A 389 -20.53 14.33 0.64
CA HIS A 389 -20.59 15.78 0.69
C HIS A 389 -21.75 16.21 1.58
N ILE A 390 -21.47 17.12 2.51
CA ILE A 390 -22.41 17.55 3.56
C ILE A 390 -22.43 19.07 3.72
#